data_AF-A0A7H4MJB2-F1
#
_entry.id   AF-A0A7H4MJB2-F1
#
_cell.length_a   1.000
_cell.length_b   1.000
_cell.length_c   1.000
_cell.angle_alpha   90.00
_cell.angle_beta   90.00
_cell.angle_gamma   90.00
#
_symmetry.space_group_name_H-M   'P 1'
#
loop_
_entity.id
_entity.type
_entity.pdbx_description
1 polymer ?
#
loop_
_entity_poly.entity_id
_entity_poly.type
_entity_poly.pdbx_seq_one_letter_code
_entity_poly.pdbx_strand_id
1 'polypeptide(L)'
;MIPALSGKLKGHAQRVPTKTGSVTELVSVLEKKVTADEVNQAMKQAAEGNESFGYTEEEIVSSDIIGSHFGSIYDAPSWRLWRPAAYSW
;
A
#
# COMPACT_ATOMS: atom_id res chain seq x y z
N MET A 1 11.65 -11.91 -3.08
CA MET A 1 12.31 -10.85 -3.89
C MET A 1 11.87 -11.00 -5.34
N ILE A 2 11.60 -9.90 -6.07
CA ILE A 2 11.00 -9.91 -7.42
C ILE A 2 12.04 -9.39 -8.45
N PRO A 3 12.71 -10.25 -9.22
CA PRO A 3 13.76 -9.83 -10.17
C PRO A 3 13.31 -8.81 -11.22
N ALA A 4 12.05 -8.90 -11.67
CA ALA A 4 11.47 -8.00 -12.66
C ALA A 4 11.35 -6.52 -12.22
N LEU A 5 11.54 -6.24 -10.92
CA LEU A 5 11.52 -4.89 -10.33
C LEU A 5 12.93 -4.32 -10.08
N SER A 6 13.99 -5.07 -10.41
CA SER A 6 15.37 -4.60 -10.23
C SER A 6 15.60 -3.26 -10.95
N GLY A 7 16.12 -2.27 -10.23
CA GLY A 7 16.39 -0.93 -10.73
C GLY A 7 15.16 -0.01 -10.92
N LYS A 8 13.93 -0.51 -10.71
CA LYS A 8 12.69 0.26 -10.92
C LYS A 8 12.18 0.98 -9.67
N LEU A 9 12.57 0.50 -8.48
CA LEU A 9 12.11 1.05 -7.21
C LEU A 9 13.26 1.74 -6.47
N LYS A 10 12.96 2.90 -5.90
CA LYS A 10 13.80 3.62 -4.94
C LYS A 10 12.92 4.09 -3.79
N GLY A 11 13.51 4.33 -2.62
CA GLY A 11 12.77 4.77 -1.44
C GLY A 11 13.67 5.48 -0.43
N HIS A 12 13.02 6.09 0.55
CA HIS A 12 13.64 6.62 1.76
C HIS A 12 12.76 6.26 2.95
N ALA A 13 13.21 6.57 4.17
CA ALA A 13 12.43 6.36 5.38
C ALA A 13 12.41 7.64 6.23
N GLN A 14 11.28 7.89 6.86
CA GLN A 14 11.13 8.93 7.87
C GLN A 14 10.88 8.26 9.20
N ARG A 15 11.72 8.56 10.19
CA ARG A 15 11.53 8.09 11.57
C ARG A 15 10.62 9.08 12.29
N VAL A 16 9.58 8.56 12.93
CA VAL A 16 8.62 9.32 13.73
C VAL A 16 8.62 8.82 15.18
N PRO A 17 8.23 9.63 16.18
CA PRO A 17 8.32 9.26 17.60
C PRO A 17 7.20 8.29 18.04
N THR A 18 7.20 7.09 17.46
CA THR A 18 6.27 5.99 17.80
C THR A 18 7.08 4.77 18.26
N LYS A 19 6.56 4.01 19.24
CA LYS A 19 7.25 2.82 19.78
C LYS A 19 7.43 1.70 18.75
N THR A 20 6.37 1.42 17.99
CA THR A 20 6.31 0.42 16.92
C THR A 20 5.06 0.68 16.06
N GLY A 21 4.98 0.04 14.90
CA GLY A 21 4.04 0.35 13.84
C GLY A 21 4.70 1.20 12.77
N SER A 22 4.59 0.77 11.52
CA SER A 22 5.23 1.41 10.37
C SER A 22 4.31 1.30 9.17
N VAL A 23 4.41 2.28 8.27
CA VAL A 23 3.66 2.33 7.02
C VAL A 23 4.64 2.45 5.85
N THR A 24 4.28 1.84 4.73
CA THR A 24 4.99 2.00 3.46
C THR A 24 4.02 2.55 2.43
N GLU A 25 4.30 3.75 1.93
CA GLU A 25 3.57 4.32 0.79
C GLU A 25 4.32 4.00 -0.50
N LEU A 26 3.64 3.29 -1.42
CA LEU A 26 4.18 3.01 -2.76
C LEU A 26 3.49 3.88 -3.80
N VAL A 27 4.23 4.87 -4.30
CA VAL A 27 3.80 5.66 -5.47
C VAL A 27 4.43 5.05 -6.71
N SER A 28 3.60 4.69 -7.70
CA SER A 28 4.06 4.06 -8.94
C SER A 28 3.24 4.49 -10.15
N VAL A 29 3.83 4.35 -11.34
CA VAL A 29 3.13 4.50 -12.62
C VAL A 29 2.84 3.11 -13.16
N LEU A 30 1.57 2.84 -13.40
CA LEU A 30 1.10 1.55 -13.95
C LEU A 30 0.98 1.64 -15.47
N GLU A 31 1.26 0.54 -16.16
CA GLU A 31 1.11 0.43 -17.62
C GLU A 31 -0.36 0.48 -18.06
N LYS A 32 -1.27 0.10 -17.17
CA LYS A 32 -2.71 0.07 -17.41
C LYS A 32 -3.41 1.18 -16.63
N LYS A 33 -4.48 1.72 -17.19
CA LYS A 33 -5.42 2.56 -16.44
C LYS A 33 -6.17 1.68 -15.46
N VAL A 34 -6.31 2.16 -14.23
CA VAL A 34 -6.98 1.43 -13.15
C VAL A 34 -7.94 2.32 -12.37
N THR A 35 -8.91 1.72 -11.72
CA THR A 35 -9.79 2.35 -10.72
C THR A 35 -9.42 1.93 -9.30
N ALA A 36 -10.02 2.59 -8.30
CA ALA A 36 -9.87 2.21 -6.89
C ALA A 36 -10.33 0.78 -6.67
N ASP A 37 -11.51 0.45 -7.19
CA ASP A 37 -12.15 -0.84 -7.00
C ASP A 37 -11.33 -1.97 -7.62
N GLU A 38 -10.77 -1.76 -8.82
CA GLU A 38 -9.91 -2.74 -9.49
C GLU A 38 -8.65 -3.06 -8.68
N VAL A 39 -7.99 -2.03 -8.13
CA VAL A 39 -6.78 -2.22 -7.32
C VAL A 39 -7.13 -2.85 -5.98
N ASN A 40 -8.15 -2.35 -5.29
CA ASN A 40 -8.57 -2.88 -4.00
C ASN A 40 -9.02 -4.33 -4.11
N GLN A 41 -9.75 -4.69 -5.17
CA GLN A 41 -10.15 -6.08 -5.44
C GLN A 41 -8.93 -6.97 -5.71
N ALA A 42 -7.97 -6.52 -6.51
CA ALA A 42 -6.75 -7.28 -6.77
C ALA A 42 -5.93 -7.51 -5.49
N MET A 43 -5.84 -6.51 -4.61
CA MET A 43 -5.14 -6.63 -3.33
C MET A 43 -5.88 -7.54 -2.35
N LYS A 44 -7.22 -7.48 -2.32
CA LYS A 44 -8.06 -8.38 -1.51
C LYS A 44 -7.86 -9.83 -1.93
N GLN A 45 -7.89 -10.12 -3.23
CA GLN A 45 -7.63 -11.45 -3.77
C GLN A 45 -6.21 -11.94 -3.45
N ALA A 46 -5.21 -11.07 -3.46
CA ALA A 46 -3.84 -11.44 -3.09
C ALA A 46 -3.67 -11.78 -1.59
N ALA A 47 -4.58 -11.29 -0.74
CA ALA A 47 -4.61 -11.55 0.69
C ALA A 47 -5.44 -12.78 1.09
N GLU A 48 -6.37 -13.24 0.23
CA GLU A 48 -7.20 -14.40 0.52
C GLU A 48 -6.35 -15.67 0.76
N GLY A 49 -6.47 -16.24 1.96
CA GLY A 49 -5.70 -17.42 2.38
C GLY A 49 -4.20 -17.18 2.60
N ASN A 50 -3.74 -15.92 2.60
CA ASN A 50 -2.34 -15.58 2.76
C ASN A 50 -2.01 -15.25 4.23
N GLU A 51 -1.18 -16.08 4.88
CA GLU A 51 -0.78 -15.88 6.28
C GLU A 51 0.21 -14.71 6.47
N SER A 52 0.82 -14.22 5.39
CA SER A 52 1.82 -13.15 5.43
C SER A 52 1.31 -11.79 4.98
N PHE A 53 0.20 -11.74 4.23
CA PHE A 53 -0.34 -10.51 3.66
C PHE A 53 -1.82 -10.35 4.01
N GLY A 54 -2.12 -9.37 4.86
CA GLY A 54 -3.48 -9.03 5.25
C GLY A 54 -4.09 -7.94 4.37
N TYR A 55 -5.41 -7.79 4.45
CA TYR A 55 -6.18 -6.75 3.79
C TYR A 55 -7.23 -6.24 4.77
N THR A 56 -7.42 -4.92 4.86
CA THR A 56 -8.45 -4.30 5.70
C THR A 56 -9.23 -3.22 4.97
N GLU A 57 -10.51 -3.11 5.32
CA GLU A 57 -11.44 -2.05 4.91
C GLU A 57 -11.75 -1.10 6.08
N GLU A 58 -11.21 -1.39 7.26
CA GLU A 58 -11.39 -0.58 8.47
C GLU A 58 -10.44 0.63 8.48
N GLU A 59 -10.91 1.76 9.03
CA GLU A 59 -10.09 2.95 9.24
C GLU A 59 -9.14 2.73 10.43
N ILE A 60 -8.04 2.03 10.19
CA ILE A 60 -7.03 1.71 11.20
C ILE A 60 -5.95 2.79 11.32
N VAL A 61 -5.28 2.81 12.46
CA VAL A 61 -4.07 3.61 12.72
C VAL A 61 -2.89 2.73 13.11
N SER A 62 -1.70 3.32 13.26
CA SER A 62 -0.46 2.57 13.47
C SER A 62 -0.44 1.68 14.72
N SER A 63 -1.23 2.00 15.76
CA SER A 63 -1.31 1.18 16.98
C SER A 63 -2.09 -0.12 16.78
N ASP A 64 -3.03 -0.15 15.83
CA ASP A 64 -3.94 -1.28 15.65
C ASP A 64 -3.22 -2.49 15.04
N ILE A 65 -2.09 -2.25 14.35
CA ILE A 65 -1.26 -3.32 13.76
C ILE A 65 -0.26 -3.93 14.76
N ILE A 66 -0.15 -3.39 15.98
CA ILE A 66 0.83 -3.87 16.96
C ILE A 66 0.43 -5.26 17.43
N GLY A 67 1.32 -6.23 17.23
CA GLY A 67 1.08 -7.64 17.57
C GLY A 67 0.42 -8.45 16.46
N SER A 68 0.15 -7.84 15.29
CA SER A 68 -0.25 -8.59 14.10
C SER A 68 0.83 -9.58 13.67
N HIS A 69 0.41 -10.73 13.14
CA HIS A 69 1.29 -11.76 12.57
C HIS A 69 1.62 -11.54 11.10
N PHE A 70 0.89 -10.64 10.42
CA PHE A 70 1.11 -10.35 9.00
C PHE A 70 2.42 -9.58 8.79
N GLY A 71 3.13 -9.90 7.71
CA GLY A 71 4.31 -9.15 7.27
C GLY A 71 3.96 -7.81 6.61
N SER A 72 2.77 -7.71 6.02
CA SER A 72 2.21 -6.47 5.49
C SER A 72 0.68 -6.54 5.53
N ILE A 73 0.02 -5.41 5.75
CA ILE A 73 -1.43 -5.28 5.71
C ILE A 73 -1.76 -4.16 4.72
N TYR A 74 -2.58 -4.45 3.72
CA TYR A 74 -3.06 -3.43 2.79
C TYR A 74 -4.25 -2.68 3.40
N ASP A 75 -4.11 -1.36 3.47
CA ASP A 75 -5.13 -0.42 3.94
C ASP A 75 -5.89 0.16 2.74
N ALA A 76 -7.07 -0.40 2.45
CA ALA A 76 -7.87 -0.04 1.28
C ALA A 76 -8.43 1.41 1.33
N PRO A 77 -8.92 1.92 2.49
CA PRO A 77 -9.36 3.31 2.63
C PRO A 77 -8.31 4.36 2.23
N SER A 78 -7.02 4.04 2.40
CA SER A 78 -5.91 4.95 2.09
C SER A 78 -5.51 5.00 0.60
N TRP A 79 -6.09 4.16 -0.26
CA TRP A 79 -5.77 4.16 -1.69
C TRP A 79 -6.14 5.49 -2.36
N ARG A 80 -5.26 5.99 -3.24
CA ARG A 80 -5.49 7.21 -4.00
C ARG A 80 -4.99 7.10 -5.44
N LEU A 81 -5.79 7.55 -6.39
CA LEU A 81 -5.35 7.79 -7.77
C LEU A 81 -4.83 9.21 -7.91
N TRP A 82 -3.56 9.36 -8.28
CA TRP A 82 -3.05 10.68 -8.63
C TRP A 82 -3.60 11.12 -9.99
N ARG A 83 -4.37 12.22 -10.00
CA ARG A 83 -4.78 12.91 -11.22
C ARG A 83 -3.94 14.19 -11.34
N PRO A 84 -3.15 14.38 -12.40
CA PRO A 84 -2.51 15.67 -12.62
C PRO A 84 -3.62 16.72 -12.71
N ALA A 85 -3.54 17.75 -11.87
CA ALA A 85 -4.35 18.95 -12.06
C ALA A 85 -4.01 19.51 -13.45
N ALA A 86 -5.01 19.70 -14.30
CA ALA A 86 -4.85 20.43 -15.54
C ALA A 86 -4.52 21.88 -15.20
N TYR A 87 -3.24 22.20 -15.07
CA TYR A 87 -2.80 23.59 -15.04
C TYR A 87 -2.71 24.06 -16.49
N SER A 88 -3.71 24.84 -16.92
CA SER A 88 -3.55 25.79 -18.03
C SER A 88 -2.79 26.98 -17.48
N TRP A 89 -1.65 27.29 -18.11
CA TRP A 89 -0.89 28.52 -17.90
C TRP A 89 -1.77 29.76 -18.04
#